data_AF-A0A3D2EKD0-F1
#
_entry.id   AF-A0A3D2EKD0-F1
#
_cell.length_a   1.000
_cell.length_b   1.000
_cell.length_c   1.000
_cell.angle_alpha   90.00
_cell.angle_beta   90.00
_cell.angle_gamma   90.00
#
_symmetry.space_group_name_H-M   'P 1'
#
loop_
_entity.id
_entity.type
_entity.pdbx_description
1 polymer ?
#
loop_
_entity_poly.entity_id
_entity_poly.type
_entity_poly.pdbx_seq_one_letter_code
_entity_poly.pdbx_strand_id
1 'polypeptide(L)'
;ISGICESPLTFSALMSWRQSLHEGVVLLRDVIDLDATYSAHMRGLAGGDEENDPSLDVAAVSGLSDADEDDEDEDEEAESKAEGEGDEGGGASGEAARSDDDDDDDNSVSLSAMEGILREDVMEALDVIAEAYASLHKVQQDRMTILQNGEEVPEDLEASYEDGRDTVIRAMKLVRLNNNLIDQLVDQMKSINKAIIGHEVKLMKLSDRCKIPRDEFIDEYYENEIDPTWLERMAEADPSWKMLHERYGSMAREIREDIADIIHQVDLPVTEFRRIVEKVQKGERDSNRAKAEMIEANLRLVISIAKKYTNRGLQFLDLIQEGNIGLMKAVDKFEYRRGYKFSTYATWWIRQAITRSIADQARTIRIPVHMIETINKLVRTGRQMLHEIGREATPEELAARLGMPLEKVR
;
A
#
# COMPACT_ATOMS: atom_id res chain seq x y z
N ILE A 1 -2.70 -8.56 -2.68
CA ILE A 1 -3.68 -8.67 -1.57
C ILE A 1 -3.96 -10.13 -1.22
N SER A 2 -4.37 -11.00 -2.16
CA SER A 2 -4.68 -12.41 -1.83
C SER A 2 -3.56 -13.13 -1.07
N GLY A 3 -2.29 -13.02 -1.50
CA GLY A 3 -1.18 -13.65 -0.76
C GLY A 3 -1.00 -13.15 0.68
N ILE A 4 -1.39 -11.91 1.01
CA ILE A 4 -1.35 -11.41 2.39
C ILE A 4 -2.52 -12.01 3.20
N CYS A 5 -3.68 -12.20 2.55
CA CYS A 5 -4.88 -12.77 3.18
C CYS A 5 -4.70 -14.26 3.52
N GLU A 6 -3.85 -14.96 2.77
CA GLU A 6 -3.52 -16.37 2.98
C GLU A 6 -2.63 -16.59 4.24
N SER A 7 -2.06 -15.54 4.83
CA SER A 7 -1.17 -15.68 5.99
C SER A 7 -1.90 -15.61 7.34
N PRO A 8 -1.72 -16.57 8.26
CA PRO A 8 -2.25 -16.51 9.63
C PRO A 8 -1.70 -15.34 10.47
N LEU A 9 -0.53 -14.83 10.10
CA LEU A 9 0.04 -13.62 10.71
C LEU A 9 -0.86 -12.41 10.49
N THR A 10 -1.43 -12.29 9.29
CA THR A 10 -2.39 -11.24 8.93
C THR A 10 -3.64 -11.35 9.79
N PHE A 11 -4.13 -12.56 10.06
CA PHE A 11 -5.27 -12.77 10.96
C PHE A 11 -4.95 -12.33 12.40
N SER A 12 -3.82 -12.77 12.95
CA SER A 12 -3.41 -12.40 14.31
C SER A 12 -3.29 -10.88 14.46
N ALA A 13 -2.74 -10.21 13.45
CA ALA A 13 -2.66 -8.76 13.39
C ALA A 13 -4.06 -8.12 13.31
N LEU A 14 -4.94 -8.61 12.43
CA LEU A 14 -6.32 -8.13 12.30
C LEU A 14 -7.12 -8.29 13.60
N MET A 15 -6.99 -9.40 14.30
CA MET A 15 -7.67 -9.62 15.59
C MET A 15 -7.17 -8.65 16.65
N SER A 16 -5.85 -8.44 16.72
CA SER A 16 -5.24 -7.44 17.61
C SER A 16 -5.73 -6.03 17.31
N TRP A 17 -5.86 -5.67 16.03
CA TRP A 17 -6.37 -4.36 15.61
C TRP A 17 -7.86 -4.20 15.89
N ARG A 18 -8.68 -5.22 15.61
CA ARG A 18 -10.11 -5.24 15.94
C ARG A 18 -10.32 -5.05 17.45
N GLN A 19 -9.56 -5.77 18.28
CA GLN A 19 -9.60 -5.60 19.73
C GLN A 19 -9.18 -4.18 20.15
N SER A 20 -8.09 -3.66 19.57
CA SER A 20 -7.60 -2.31 19.86
C SER A 20 -8.59 -1.21 19.42
N LEU A 21 -9.34 -1.44 18.35
CA LEU A 21 -10.43 -0.57 17.87
C LEU A 21 -11.64 -0.61 18.80
N HIS A 22 -11.99 -1.79 19.34
CA HIS A 22 -13.03 -1.96 20.36
C HIS A 22 -12.67 -1.22 21.66
N GLU A 23 -11.42 -1.35 22.10
CA GLU A 23 -10.90 -0.70 23.32
C GLU A 23 -10.67 0.81 23.15
N GLY A 24 -10.72 1.33 21.92
CA GLY A 24 -10.51 2.74 21.60
C GLY A 24 -9.05 3.19 21.73
N VAL A 25 -8.10 2.25 21.70
CA VAL A 25 -6.65 2.51 21.76
C VAL A 25 -6.14 3.02 20.41
N VAL A 26 -6.72 2.52 19.32
CA VAL A 26 -6.36 2.85 17.94
C VAL A 26 -7.55 3.50 17.24
N LEU A 27 -7.27 4.41 16.30
CA LEU A 27 -8.29 5.11 15.53
C LEU A 27 -8.59 4.36 14.23
N LEU A 28 -9.81 4.51 13.71
CA LEU A 28 -10.24 3.80 12.50
C LEU A 28 -9.32 4.11 11.30
N ARG A 29 -8.85 5.36 11.18
CA ARG A 29 -7.88 5.80 10.16
C ARG A 29 -6.53 5.10 10.16
N ASP A 30 -6.15 4.55 11.31
CA ASP A 30 -4.88 3.85 11.42
C ASP A 30 -5.03 2.41 10.89
N VAL A 31 -6.27 1.90 10.79
CA VAL A 31 -6.59 0.55 10.34
C VAL A 31 -7.03 0.50 8.88
N ILE A 32 -7.88 1.44 8.46
CA ILE A 32 -8.43 1.49 7.10
C ILE A 32 -8.01 2.76 6.35
N ASP A 33 -8.05 2.70 5.02
CA ASP A 33 -8.01 3.90 4.19
C ASP A 33 -9.37 4.61 4.25
N LEU A 34 -9.53 5.53 5.22
CA LEU A 34 -10.79 6.25 5.44
C LEU A 34 -11.34 6.96 4.20
N ASP A 35 -10.48 7.59 3.40
CA ASP A 35 -10.93 8.40 2.28
C ASP A 35 -11.45 7.50 1.15
N ALA A 36 -10.73 6.42 0.86
CA ALA A 36 -11.15 5.42 -0.11
C ALA A 36 -12.43 4.69 0.34
N THR A 37 -12.50 4.25 1.59
CA THR A 37 -13.68 3.56 2.14
C THR A 37 -14.89 4.47 2.23
N TYR A 38 -14.73 5.72 2.67
CA TYR A 38 -15.83 6.70 2.71
C TYR A 38 -16.37 6.99 1.32
N SER A 39 -15.46 7.15 0.36
CA SER A 39 -15.84 7.42 -1.03
C SER A 39 -16.55 6.24 -1.68
N ALA A 40 -16.16 5.01 -1.35
CA ALA A 40 -16.86 3.81 -1.81
C ALA A 40 -18.25 3.69 -1.16
N HIS A 41 -18.35 3.87 0.16
CA HIS A 41 -19.62 3.88 0.90
C HIS A 41 -20.61 4.90 0.33
N MET A 42 -20.14 6.13 0.07
CA MET A 42 -20.98 7.18 -0.53
C MET A 42 -21.41 6.88 -1.98
N ARG A 43 -20.60 6.12 -2.75
CA ARG A 43 -20.98 5.65 -4.09
C ARG A 43 -22.05 4.55 -4.03
N GLY A 44 -21.92 3.61 -3.10
CA GLY A 44 -22.92 2.56 -2.87
C GLY A 44 -24.30 3.13 -2.52
N LEU A 45 -24.34 4.14 -1.65
CA LEU A 45 -25.60 4.85 -1.33
C LEU A 45 -26.19 5.65 -2.51
N ALA A 46 -25.36 6.04 -3.48
CA ALA A 46 -25.78 6.81 -4.65
C ALA A 46 -26.26 5.94 -5.83
N GLY A 47 -26.23 4.60 -5.70
CA GLY A 47 -26.70 3.66 -6.73
C GLY A 47 -25.87 3.63 -8.01
N GLY A 48 -24.56 3.93 -7.92
CA GLY A 48 -23.64 3.80 -9.05
C GLY A 48 -23.16 2.36 -9.23
N ASP A 49 -23.26 1.86 -10.47
CA ASP A 49 -22.91 0.51 -10.97
C ASP A 49 -22.35 -0.48 -9.92
N GLU A 50 -23.24 -1.39 -9.51
CA GLU A 50 -23.03 -2.46 -8.52
C GLU A 50 -22.03 -3.55 -8.95
N GLU A 51 -21.53 -3.53 -10.17
CA GLU A 51 -20.89 -4.73 -10.75
C GLU A 51 -19.45 -5.00 -10.30
N ASN A 52 -18.79 -4.19 -9.45
CA ASN A 52 -17.34 -4.43 -9.22
C ASN A 52 -16.64 -3.90 -7.94
N ASP A 53 -17.34 -3.34 -6.94
CA ASP A 53 -16.71 -2.91 -5.66
C ASP A 53 -17.44 -3.49 -4.44
N PRO A 54 -16.99 -4.64 -3.89
CA PRO A 54 -17.66 -5.31 -2.78
C PRO A 54 -17.42 -4.65 -1.41
N SER A 55 -16.81 -3.45 -1.36
CA SER A 55 -16.47 -2.82 -0.09
C SER A 55 -17.71 -2.51 0.76
N LEU A 56 -17.70 -2.98 2.01
CA LEU A 56 -18.80 -2.87 2.99
C LEU A 56 -20.14 -3.52 2.58
N ASP A 57 -20.21 -4.24 1.45
CA ASP A 57 -21.40 -5.03 1.11
C ASP A 57 -21.34 -6.41 1.75
N VAL A 58 -21.80 -6.48 3.00
CA VAL A 58 -21.83 -7.71 3.79
C VAL A 58 -22.77 -8.76 3.17
N ALA A 59 -23.76 -8.34 2.36
CA ALA A 59 -24.69 -9.26 1.68
C ALA A 59 -24.05 -9.96 0.47
N ALA A 60 -23.12 -9.28 -0.22
CA ALA A 60 -22.38 -9.83 -1.37
C ALA A 60 -21.49 -11.04 -1.00
N VAL A 61 -21.09 -11.20 0.27
CA VAL A 61 -20.26 -12.32 0.75
C VAL A 61 -20.93 -13.69 0.49
N SER A 62 -22.26 -13.72 0.44
CA SER A 62 -23.05 -14.93 0.17
C SER A 62 -23.35 -15.17 -1.32
N GLY A 63 -23.10 -14.18 -2.19
CA GLY A 63 -23.51 -14.17 -3.60
C GLY A 63 -22.38 -14.23 -4.63
N LEU A 64 -21.12 -14.12 -4.21
CA LEU A 64 -19.95 -14.26 -5.08
C LEU A 64 -19.66 -15.74 -5.36
N SER A 65 -20.42 -16.34 -6.28
CA SER A 65 -20.07 -17.63 -6.91
C SER A 65 -19.01 -17.43 -7.98
N ASP A 66 -17.85 -18.11 -7.87
CA ASP A 66 -16.77 -18.50 -8.81
C ASP A 66 -16.61 -17.90 -10.23
N ALA A 67 -17.29 -16.82 -10.61
CA ALA A 67 -17.34 -16.38 -12.00
C ALA A 67 -16.30 -15.30 -12.38
N ASP A 68 -15.49 -14.80 -11.44
CA ASP A 68 -14.58 -13.67 -11.69
C ASP A 68 -13.08 -14.04 -11.54
N GLU A 69 -12.68 -15.28 -11.81
CA GLU A 69 -11.25 -15.67 -11.85
C GLU A 69 -10.64 -15.86 -13.24
N ASP A 70 -11.39 -15.62 -14.34
CA ASP A 70 -10.81 -15.63 -15.69
C ASP A 70 -10.62 -14.19 -16.22
N ASP A 71 -9.64 -13.47 -15.69
CA ASP A 71 -8.95 -12.41 -16.45
C ASP A 71 -7.62 -13.02 -16.93
N GLU A 72 -7.73 -13.97 -17.86
CA GLU A 72 -6.58 -14.44 -18.65
C GLU A 72 -6.17 -13.31 -19.62
N ASP A 73 -4.86 -13.07 -19.65
CA ASP A 73 -4.17 -12.13 -20.52
C ASP A 73 -4.58 -12.28 -22.00
N GLU A 74 -5.35 -11.33 -22.54
CA GLU A 74 -5.41 -11.09 -23.99
C GLU A 74 -4.62 -9.82 -24.34
N ASP A 75 -3.40 -10.04 -24.81
CA ASP A 75 -2.57 -9.08 -25.55
C ASP A 75 -3.33 -8.60 -26.81
N GLU A 76 -4.00 -7.45 -26.74
CA GLU A 76 -4.37 -6.70 -27.95
C GLU A 76 -3.36 -5.57 -28.21
N GLU A 77 -2.43 -5.84 -29.13
CA GLU A 77 -1.62 -4.81 -29.79
C GLU A 77 -2.53 -3.84 -30.56
N ALA A 78 -2.74 -2.65 -30.01
CA ALA A 78 -3.32 -1.53 -30.75
C ALA A 78 -2.23 -0.72 -31.45
N GLU A 79 -1.88 -1.12 -32.67
CA GLU A 79 -1.23 -0.25 -33.65
C GLU A 79 -2.15 0.95 -33.97
N SER A 80 -1.75 2.17 -33.62
CA SER A 80 -2.33 3.37 -34.23
C SER A 80 -1.29 4.11 -35.06
N LYS A 81 -1.44 3.97 -36.38
CA LYS A 81 -0.70 4.65 -37.44
C LYS A 81 -0.76 6.17 -37.30
N ALA A 82 0.38 6.79 -37.58
CA ALA A 82 0.54 8.21 -37.83
C ALA A 82 0.34 8.53 -39.32
N GLU A 83 -0.48 9.54 -39.63
CA GLU A 83 -0.42 10.48 -40.78
C GLU A 83 -1.10 11.78 -40.27
N GLY A 84 -0.50 12.98 -40.25
CA GLY A 84 -0.11 13.85 -41.38
C GLY A 84 -1.39 14.44 -42.03
N GLU A 85 -1.69 15.74 -42.14
CA GLU A 85 -0.93 17.00 -42.25
C GLU A 85 -1.89 18.19 -41.97
N GLY A 86 -1.36 19.42 -41.79
CA GLY A 86 -2.12 20.65 -42.06
C GLY A 86 -1.78 21.88 -41.21
N ASP A 87 -0.72 22.59 -41.61
CA ASP A 87 -0.30 23.92 -41.17
C ASP A 87 -1.32 25.03 -41.56
N GLU A 88 -1.48 26.06 -40.71
CA GLU A 88 -1.28 27.48 -41.06
C GLU A 88 -1.67 28.45 -39.91
N GLY A 89 -0.69 29.25 -39.48
CA GLY A 89 -0.84 30.71 -39.49
C GLY A 89 -1.52 31.47 -38.32
N GLY A 90 -0.70 31.82 -37.31
CA GLY A 90 -0.49 33.21 -36.84
C GLY A 90 -1.66 34.04 -36.25
N GLY A 91 -1.50 34.48 -35.00
CA GLY A 91 -2.27 35.60 -34.46
C GLY A 91 -2.10 35.84 -32.96
N ALA A 92 -1.06 36.60 -32.58
CA ALA A 92 -0.88 37.10 -31.22
C ALA A 92 -2.00 38.05 -30.80
N SER A 93 -2.64 37.80 -29.66
CA SER A 93 -3.24 38.85 -28.81
C SER A 93 -3.33 38.36 -27.37
N GLY A 94 -3.10 39.28 -26.44
CA GLY A 94 -2.63 39.00 -25.09
C GLY A 94 -3.63 38.28 -24.19
N GLU A 95 -3.18 37.17 -23.61
CA GLU A 95 -3.79 36.58 -22.43
C GLU A 95 -3.42 37.43 -21.21
N ALA A 96 -4.37 38.27 -20.80
CA ALA A 96 -4.40 38.78 -19.44
C ALA A 96 -4.48 37.57 -18.50
N ALA A 97 -3.43 37.40 -17.69
CA ALA A 97 -3.37 36.43 -16.61
C ALA A 97 -4.57 36.60 -15.68
N ARG A 98 -5.60 35.78 -15.88
CA ARG A 98 -6.62 35.56 -14.85
C ARG A 98 -5.95 34.74 -13.75
N SER A 99 -5.69 35.39 -12.64
CA SER A 99 -5.31 34.76 -11.39
C SER A 99 -6.53 34.03 -10.82
N ASP A 100 -6.83 32.85 -11.36
CA ASP A 100 -7.67 31.86 -10.70
C ASP A 100 -6.80 31.10 -9.69
N ASP A 101 -6.66 31.69 -8.51
CA ASP A 101 -6.33 30.98 -7.29
C ASP A 101 -7.00 31.81 -6.20
N ASP A 102 -8.16 31.38 -5.70
CA ASP A 102 -8.53 31.40 -4.28
C ASP A 102 -9.91 30.72 -4.07
N ASP A 103 -9.95 29.87 -3.03
CA ASP A 103 -11.12 29.35 -2.30
C ASP A 103 -11.82 28.05 -2.77
N ASP A 104 -11.08 26.95 -2.95
CA ASP A 104 -11.65 25.58 -3.01
C ASP A 104 -11.28 24.71 -1.77
N ASP A 105 -10.99 25.34 -0.63
CA ASP A 105 -10.44 24.64 0.54
C ASP A 105 -11.30 24.91 1.79
N ASP A 106 -12.56 24.44 1.82
CA ASP A 106 -13.28 24.28 3.10
C ASP A 106 -14.49 23.33 3.12
N ASN A 107 -14.70 22.46 2.12
CA ASN A 107 -15.87 21.56 2.10
C ASN A 107 -15.53 20.06 2.21
N SER A 108 -14.33 19.73 2.69
CA SER A 108 -14.01 18.34 3.05
C SER A 108 -14.63 18.00 4.40
N VAL A 109 -15.39 16.91 4.46
CA VAL A 109 -15.96 16.40 5.72
C VAL A 109 -14.82 16.14 6.70
N SER A 110 -14.98 16.58 7.96
CA SER A 110 -13.92 16.37 8.96
C SER A 110 -13.62 14.87 9.14
N LEU A 111 -12.35 14.52 9.32
CA LEU A 111 -11.91 13.13 9.48
C LEU A 111 -12.70 12.39 10.58
N SER A 112 -12.97 13.06 11.70
CA SER A 112 -13.76 12.48 12.80
C SER A 112 -15.22 12.23 12.44
N ALA A 113 -15.80 13.02 11.53
CA ALA A 113 -17.16 12.79 11.04
C ALA A 113 -17.21 11.59 10.08
N MET A 114 -16.21 11.44 9.21
CA MET A 114 -16.08 10.24 8.36
C MET A 114 -15.91 8.97 9.20
N GLU A 115 -15.05 9.02 10.24
CA GLU A 115 -14.88 7.91 11.19
C GLU A 115 -16.19 7.51 11.86
N GLY A 116 -16.99 8.49 12.28
CA GLY A 116 -18.28 8.24 12.92
C GLY A 116 -19.30 7.56 12.01
N ILE A 117 -19.31 7.90 10.72
CA ILE A 117 -20.21 7.31 9.72
C ILE A 117 -19.83 5.85 9.44
N LEU A 118 -18.53 5.58 9.25
CA LEU A 118 -18.04 4.26 8.81
C LEU A 118 -17.84 3.25 9.95
N ARG A 119 -17.84 3.70 11.21
CA ARG A 119 -17.42 2.84 12.34
C ARG A 119 -18.27 1.58 12.46
N GLU A 120 -19.59 1.68 12.33
CA GLU A 120 -20.48 0.54 12.51
C GLU A 120 -20.27 -0.51 11.40
N ASP A 121 -20.37 -0.08 10.14
CA ASP A 121 -20.19 -0.94 8.97
C ASP A 121 -18.81 -1.61 8.92
N VAL A 122 -17.74 -0.88 9.24
CA VAL A 122 -16.39 -1.45 9.24
C VAL A 122 -16.21 -2.46 10.38
N MET A 123 -16.81 -2.22 11.54
CA MET A 123 -16.76 -3.18 12.64
C MET A 123 -17.53 -4.45 12.29
N GLU A 124 -18.70 -4.35 11.66
CA GLU A 124 -19.44 -5.50 11.16
C GLU A 124 -18.64 -6.30 10.12
N ALA A 125 -18.00 -5.62 9.17
CA ALA A 125 -17.12 -6.26 8.20
C ALA A 125 -15.93 -6.98 8.86
N LEU A 126 -15.31 -6.36 9.87
CA LEU A 126 -14.22 -6.98 10.65
C LEU A 126 -14.70 -8.18 11.48
N ASP A 127 -15.94 -8.16 11.96
CA ASP A 127 -16.55 -9.27 12.69
C ASP A 127 -16.76 -10.48 11.76
N VAL A 128 -17.28 -10.25 10.54
CA VAL A 128 -17.43 -11.30 9.51
C VAL A 128 -16.08 -11.89 9.11
N ILE A 129 -15.07 -11.05 8.91
CA ILE A 129 -13.70 -11.50 8.62
C ILE A 129 -13.18 -12.36 9.79
N ALA A 130 -13.43 -11.95 11.03
CA ALA A 130 -12.99 -12.70 12.21
C ALA A 130 -13.61 -14.09 12.29
N GLU A 131 -14.90 -14.21 12.00
CA GLU A 131 -15.62 -15.49 12.00
C GLU A 131 -15.11 -16.41 10.90
N ALA A 132 -14.95 -15.90 9.67
CA ALA A 132 -14.42 -16.67 8.54
C ALA A 132 -13.01 -17.21 8.82
N TYR A 133 -12.13 -16.37 9.37
CA TYR A 133 -10.79 -16.82 9.77
C TYR A 133 -10.81 -17.79 10.94
N ALA A 134 -11.69 -17.63 11.93
CA ALA A 134 -11.78 -18.57 13.05
C ALA A 134 -12.15 -19.99 12.58
N SER A 135 -13.05 -20.11 11.59
CA SER A 135 -13.34 -21.38 10.94
C SER A 135 -12.13 -21.94 10.18
N LEU A 136 -11.44 -21.12 9.39
CA LEU A 136 -10.26 -21.53 8.63
C LEU A 136 -9.11 -21.98 9.54
N HIS A 137 -8.83 -21.21 10.59
CA HIS A 137 -7.73 -21.47 11.51
C HIS A 137 -7.89 -22.80 12.24
N LYS A 138 -9.13 -23.20 12.56
CA LYS A 138 -9.40 -24.52 13.14
C LYS A 138 -9.02 -25.65 12.19
N VAL A 139 -9.44 -25.57 10.93
CA VAL A 139 -9.10 -26.55 9.88
C VAL A 139 -7.58 -26.57 9.65
N GLN A 140 -6.95 -25.40 9.68
CA GLN A 140 -5.50 -25.25 9.51
C GLN A 140 -4.70 -25.86 10.67
N GLN A 141 -5.14 -25.70 11.92
CA GLN A 141 -4.51 -26.36 13.07
C GLN A 141 -4.61 -27.89 12.95
N ASP A 142 -5.81 -28.40 12.63
CA ASP A 142 -6.02 -29.84 12.44
C ASP A 142 -5.08 -30.37 11.33
N ARG A 143 -4.97 -29.67 10.20
CA ARG A 143 -4.03 -29.98 9.10
C ARG A 143 -2.57 -29.97 9.55
N MET A 144 -2.15 -28.96 10.30
CA MET A 144 -0.77 -28.83 10.78
C MET A 144 -0.39 -29.98 11.73
N THR A 145 -1.30 -30.43 12.60
CA THR A 145 -1.03 -31.56 13.49
C THR A 145 -0.82 -32.87 12.74
N ILE A 146 -1.55 -33.10 11.64
CA ILE A 146 -1.40 -34.28 10.78
C ILE A 146 -0.02 -34.26 10.10
N LEU A 147 0.36 -33.11 9.53
CA LEU A 147 1.66 -32.92 8.87
C LEU A 147 2.84 -33.10 9.85
N GLN A 148 2.72 -32.62 11.09
CA GLN A 148 3.75 -32.81 12.12
C GLN A 148 3.95 -34.28 12.52
N ASN A 149 2.89 -35.09 12.43
CA ASN A 149 2.97 -36.52 12.67
C ASN A 149 3.55 -37.29 11.46
N GLY A 150 3.83 -36.60 10.34
CA GLY A 150 4.32 -37.22 9.10
C GLY A 150 3.23 -37.99 8.34
N GLU A 151 1.95 -37.69 8.60
CA GLU A 151 0.82 -38.31 7.93
C GLU A 151 0.35 -37.44 6.74
N GLU A 152 -0.22 -38.08 5.72
CA GLU A 152 -0.83 -37.38 4.58
C GLU A 152 -2.18 -36.77 4.99
N VAL A 153 -2.43 -35.53 4.54
CA VAL A 153 -3.67 -34.81 4.84
C VAL A 153 -4.84 -35.42 4.04
N PRO A 154 -5.98 -35.74 4.69
CA PRO A 154 -7.17 -36.22 3.98
C PRO A 154 -7.68 -35.23 2.92
N GLU A 155 -8.08 -35.71 1.75
CA GLU A 155 -8.60 -34.86 0.66
C GLU A 155 -9.80 -33.99 1.09
N ASP A 156 -10.69 -34.53 1.93
CA ASP A 156 -11.84 -33.79 2.45
C ASP A 156 -11.41 -32.58 3.32
N LEU A 157 -10.32 -32.72 4.06
CA LEU A 157 -9.79 -31.66 4.92
C LEU A 157 -9.08 -30.58 4.09
N GLU A 158 -8.36 -30.99 3.05
CA GLU A 158 -7.72 -30.06 2.11
C GLU A 158 -8.77 -29.24 1.35
N ALA A 159 -9.84 -29.88 0.85
CA ALA A 159 -10.95 -29.18 0.18
C ALA A 159 -11.64 -28.17 1.12
N SER A 160 -11.85 -28.53 2.39
CA SER A 160 -12.42 -27.61 3.39
C SER A 160 -11.48 -26.44 3.71
N TYR A 161 -10.17 -26.64 3.64
CA TYR A 161 -9.19 -25.57 3.82
C TYR A 161 -9.21 -24.60 2.64
N GLU A 162 -9.31 -25.09 1.41
CA GLU A 162 -9.43 -24.25 0.21
C GLU A 162 -10.71 -23.41 0.22
N ASP A 163 -11.87 -23.99 0.52
CA ASP A 163 -13.14 -23.25 0.62
C ASP A 163 -13.11 -22.18 1.73
N GLY A 164 -12.53 -22.53 2.88
CA GLY A 164 -12.32 -21.57 3.97
C GLY A 164 -11.38 -20.43 3.58
N ARG A 165 -10.30 -20.73 2.86
CA ARG A 165 -9.34 -19.76 2.34
C ARG A 165 -10.02 -18.79 1.38
N ASP A 166 -10.81 -19.29 0.44
CA ASP A 166 -11.46 -18.46 -0.57
C ASP A 166 -12.56 -17.59 0.07
N THR A 167 -13.27 -18.11 1.07
CA THR A 167 -14.21 -17.33 1.90
C THR A 167 -13.51 -16.18 2.63
N VAL A 168 -12.34 -16.44 3.21
CA VAL A 168 -11.53 -15.40 3.85
C VAL A 168 -11.05 -14.35 2.84
N ILE A 169 -10.59 -14.76 1.65
CA ILE A 169 -10.17 -13.83 0.60
C ILE A 169 -11.34 -12.94 0.16
N ARG A 170 -12.54 -13.51 -0.01
CA ARG A 170 -13.77 -12.76 -0.30
C ARG A 170 -14.10 -11.77 0.80
N ALA A 171 -14.12 -12.21 2.07
CA ALA A 171 -14.41 -11.35 3.21
C ALA A 171 -13.39 -10.21 3.34
N MET A 172 -12.11 -10.46 3.04
CA MET A 172 -11.06 -9.45 3.10
C MET A 172 -11.20 -8.35 2.04
N LYS A 173 -11.89 -8.62 0.91
CA LYS A 173 -12.22 -7.59 -0.09
C LYS A 173 -13.22 -6.56 0.44
N LEU A 174 -13.94 -6.83 1.54
CA LEU A 174 -14.89 -5.89 2.17
C LEU A 174 -14.20 -4.67 2.78
N VAL A 175 -12.93 -4.81 3.22
CA VAL A 175 -12.21 -3.79 3.97
C VAL A 175 -10.97 -3.32 3.21
N ARG A 176 -10.87 -2.00 2.97
CA ARG A 176 -9.66 -1.38 2.43
C ARG A 176 -8.70 -1.05 3.56
N LEU A 177 -7.71 -1.91 3.77
CA LEU A 177 -6.66 -1.67 4.75
C LEU A 177 -5.81 -0.45 4.41
N ASN A 178 -5.30 0.22 5.44
CA ASN A 178 -4.31 1.26 5.29
C ASN A 178 -3.00 0.69 4.71
N ASN A 179 -2.41 1.36 3.71
CA ASN A 179 -1.14 0.95 3.08
C ASN A 179 -0.01 0.74 4.10
N ASN A 180 0.07 1.57 5.14
CA ASN A 180 1.11 1.43 6.16
C ASN A 180 1.02 0.09 6.92
N LEU A 181 -0.20 -0.46 7.07
CA LEU A 181 -0.39 -1.77 7.70
C LEU A 181 -0.05 -2.90 6.74
N ILE A 182 -0.43 -2.76 5.47
CA ILE A 182 -0.04 -3.70 4.41
C ILE A 182 1.49 -3.80 4.37
N ASP A 183 2.20 -2.67 4.37
CA ASP A 183 3.66 -2.62 4.38
C ASP A 183 4.25 -3.32 5.61
N GLN A 184 3.70 -3.08 6.81
CA GLN A 184 4.13 -3.75 8.04
C GLN A 184 3.97 -5.27 7.98
N LEU A 185 2.84 -5.76 7.46
CA LEU A 185 2.59 -7.19 7.30
C LEU A 185 3.57 -7.81 6.29
N VAL A 186 3.78 -7.14 5.16
CA VAL A 186 4.74 -7.57 4.13
C VAL A 186 6.15 -7.63 4.71
N ASP A 187 6.56 -6.63 5.49
CA ASP A 187 7.89 -6.60 6.12
C ASP A 187 8.05 -7.70 7.18
N GLN A 188 7.00 -8.00 7.95
CA GLN A 188 7.01 -9.13 8.87
C GLN A 188 7.20 -10.46 8.14
N MET A 189 6.47 -10.68 7.04
CA MET A 189 6.61 -11.89 6.21
C MET A 189 8.01 -11.99 5.61
N LYS A 190 8.57 -10.89 5.09
CA LYS A 190 9.95 -10.83 4.58
C LYS A 190 10.98 -11.14 5.67
N SER A 191 10.78 -10.63 6.89
CA SER A 191 11.67 -10.89 8.03
C SER A 191 11.69 -12.36 8.41
N ILE A 192 10.52 -12.99 8.50
CA ILE A 192 10.37 -14.41 8.80
C ILE A 192 11.00 -15.27 7.70
N ASN A 193 10.71 -14.98 6.43
CA ASN A 193 11.32 -15.69 5.31
C ASN A 193 12.86 -15.57 5.32
N LYS A 194 13.39 -14.39 5.65
CA LYS A 194 14.83 -14.17 5.79
C LYS A 194 15.42 -14.96 6.96
N ALA A 195 14.68 -15.14 8.06
CA ALA A 195 15.09 -16.00 9.16
C ALA A 195 15.18 -17.46 8.70
N ILE A 196 14.13 -18.00 8.07
CA ILE A 196 14.09 -19.37 7.53
C ILE A 196 15.27 -19.62 6.58
N ILE A 197 15.44 -18.76 5.56
CA ILE A 197 16.56 -18.86 4.61
C ILE A 197 17.91 -18.78 5.34
N GLY A 198 18.02 -17.95 6.37
CA GLY A 198 19.21 -17.84 7.21
C GLY A 198 19.56 -19.14 7.92
N HIS A 199 18.57 -19.88 8.44
CA HIS A 199 18.74 -21.19 9.05
C HIS A 199 19.05 -22.28 8.01
N GLU A 200 18.34 -22.30 6.88
CA GLU A 200 18.60 -23.22 5.75
C GLU A 200 20.03 -23.08 5.21
N VAL A 201 20.53 -21.85 5.04
CA VAL A 201 21.91 -21.60 4.60
C VAL A 201 22.93 -22.07 5.64
N LYS A 202 22.63 -21.98 6.94
CA LYS A 202 23.52 -22.54 7.98
C LYS A 202 23.54 -24.07 7.89
N LEU A 203 22.39 -24.72 7.69
CA LEU A 203 22.29 -26.17 7.55
C LEU A 203 23.02 -26.67 6.30
N MET A 204 22.84 -25.98 5.17
CA MET A 204 23.55 -26.25 3.91
C MET A 204 25.07 -26.10 4.06
N LYS A 205 25.55 -25.11 4.82
CA LYS A 205 26.99 -24.98 5.10
C LYS A 205 27.55 -26.13 5.95
N LEU A 206 26.72 -26.80 6.75
CA LEU A 206 27.12 -27.99 7.49
C LEU A 206 27.20 -29.21 6.55
N SER A 207 26.24 -29.35 5.63
CA SER A 207 26.24 -30.42 4.63
C SER A 207 27.42 -30.30 3.64
N ASP A 208 27.76 -29.08 3.21
CA ASP A 208 28.95 -28.80 2.39
C ASP A 208 30.25 -29.30 3.05
N ARG A 209 30.39 -29.15 4.38
CA ARG A 209 31.56 -29.64 5.12
C ARG A 209 31.66 -31.15 5.17
N CYS A 210 30.54 -31.85 5.01
CA CYS A 210 30.45 -33.29 4.90
C CYS A 210 30.50 -33.79 3.44
N LYS A 211 30.74 -32.89 2.48
CA LYS A 211 30.83 -33.18 1.03
C LYS A 211 29.51 -33.64 0.38
N ILE A 212 28.38 -33.29 0.97
CA ILE A 212 27.07 -33.52 0.36
C ILE A 212 26.89 -32.46 -0.74
N PRO A 213 26.61 -32.84 -2.00
CA PRO A 213 26.31 -31.89 -3.06
C PRO A 213 25.09 -31.04 -2.72
N ARG A 214 25.10 -29.77 -3.16
CA ARG A 214 24.00 -28.85 -2.89
C ARG A 214 22.67 -29.32 -3.48
N ASP A 215 22.68 -29.87 -4.69
CA ASP A 215 21.47 -30.31 -5.38
C ASP A 215 20.84 -31.50 -4.65
N GLU A 216 21.65 -32.49 -4.26
CA GLU A 216 21.21 -33.64 -3.44
C GLU A 216 20.64 -33.20 -2.08
N PHE A 217 21.29 -32.21 -1.43
CA PHE A 217 20.76 -31.67 -0.18
C PHE A 217 19.39 -31.01 -0.39
N ILE A 218 19.23 -30.23 -1.45
CA ILE A 218 17.97 -29.55 -1.78
C ILE A 218 16.87 -30.57 -2.03
N ASP A 219 17.13 -31.57 -2.89
CA ASP A 219 16.13 -32.57 -3.29
C ASP A 219 15.61 -33.37 -2.08
N GLU A 220 16.48 -33.72 -1.13
CA GLU A 220 16.08 -34.49 0.07
C GLU A 220 15.54 -33.61 1.21
N TYR A 221 15.91 -32.34 1.26
CA TYR A 221 15.49 -31.41 2.33
C TYR A 221 14.12 -30.80 2.05
N TYR A 222 13.83 -30.46 0.80
CA TYR A 222 12.51 -29.94 0.42
C TYR A 222 11.43 -30.99 0.72
N GLU A 223 10.26 -30.54 1.18
CA GLU A 223 9.12 -31.36 1.65
C GLU A 223 9.35 -32.09 2.99
N ASN A 224 10.60 -32.26 3.40
CA ASN A 224 10.98 -32.86 4.68
C ASN A 224 11.46 -31.82 5.71
N GLU A 225 11.08 -30.54 5.59
CA GLU A 225 11.61 -29.48 6.46
C GLU A 225 11.16 -29.64 7.92
N ILE A 226 9.98 -30.23 8.14
CA ILE A 226 9.34 -30.37 9.46
C ILE A 226 9.56 -31.77 10.07
N ASP A 227 9.92 -32.77 9.26
CA ASP A 227 10.08 -34.16 9.71
C ASP A 227 11.17 -34.28 10.80
N PRO A 228 10.82 -34.64 12.05
CA PRO A 228 11.80 -34.79 13.13
C PRO A 228 12.79 -35.95 12.88
N THR A 229 12.39 -36.95 12.10
CA THR A 229 13.15 -38.19 11.85
C THR A 229 14.06 -38.09 10.62
N TRP A 230 13.95 -37.03 9.82
CA TRP A 230 14.70 -36.83 8.58
C TRP A 230 16.21 -37.03 8.75
N LEU A 231 16.81 -36.44 9.79
CA LEU A 231 18.25 -36.52 10.02
C LEU A 231 18.73 -37.94 10.36
N GLU A 232 17.88 -38.74 10.99
CA GLU A 232 18.16 -40.14 11.33
C GLU A 232 18.00 -41.03 10.09
N ARG A 233 16.89 -40.85 9.35
CA ARG A 233 16.63 -41.54 8.08
C ARG A 233 17.75 -41.31 7.07
N MET A 234 18.22 -40.07 6.94
CA MET A 234 19.32 -39.74 6.02
C MET A 234 20.67 -40.30 6.46
N ALA A 235 20.91 -40.41 7.76
CA ALA A 235 22.14 -41.01 8.27
C ALA A 235 22.26 -42.51 7.93
N GLU A 236 21.14 -43.20 7.73
CA GLU A 236 21.11 -44.61 7.30
C GLU A 236 21.30 -44.77 5.79
N ALA A 237 20.92 -43.76 5.00
CA ALA A 237 20.93 -43.83 3.54
C ALA A 237 22.34 -43.73 2.93
N ASP A 238 23.16 -42.80 3.40
CA ASP A 238 24.47 -42.51 2.78
C ASP A 238 25.58 -42.15 3.81
N PRO A 239 26.84 -42.58 3.60
CA PRO A 239 27.96 -42.30 4.50
C PRO A 239 28.24 -40.81 4.78
N SER A 240 27.97 -39.92 3.82
CA SER A 240 28.17 -38.47 3.92
C SER A 240 27.15 -37.85 4.86
N TRP A 241 25.91 -38.31 4.80
CA TRP A 241 24.83 -37.93 5.71
C TRP A 241 25.04 -38.49 7.11
N LYS A 242 25.58 -39.71 7.22
CA LYS A 242 26.04 -40.25 8.50
C LYS A 242 27.10 -39.37 9.15
N MET A 243 28.06 -38.85 8.37
CA MET A 243 29.07 -37.91 8.87
C MET A 243 28.46 -36.60 9.38
N LEU A 244 27.43 -36.08 8.69
CA LEU A 244 26.66 -34.92 9.13
C LEU A 244 26.00 -35.18 10.48
N HIS A 245 25.32 -36.32 10.64
CA HIS A 245 24.66 -36.72 11.87
C HIS A 245 25.63 -36.90 13.04
N GLU A 246 26.74 -37.62 12.84
CA GLU A 246 27.70 -37.88 13.93
C GLU A 246 28.50 -36.63 14.35
N ARG A 247 28.88 -35.78 13.40
CA ARG A 247 29.78 -34.65 13.65
C ARG A 247 29.06 -33.35 13.96
N TYR A 248 27.93 -33.10 13.30
CA TYR A 248 27.18 -31.85 13.36
C TYR A 248 25.71 -32.07 13.75
N GLY A 249 25.30 -33.28 14.12
CA GLY A 249 23.89 -33.60 14.36
C GLY A 249 23.21 -32.77 15.44
N SER A 250 23.93 -32.37 16.50
CA SER A 250 23.38 -31.47 17.51
C SER A 250 23.06 -30.08 16.94
N MET A 251 23.98 -29.52 16.15
CA MET A 251 23.79 -28.22 15.50
C MET A 251 22.72 -28.30 14.41
N ALA A 252 22.67 -29.39 13.65
CA ALA A 252 21.66 -29.60 12.62
C ALA A 252 20.26 -29.73 13.23
N ARG A 253 20.12 -30.42 14.36
CA ARG A 253 18.86 -30.49 15.12
C ARG A 253 18.44 -29.13 15.67
N GLU A 254 19.35 -28.40 16.30
CA GLU A 254 19.07 -27.04 16.80
C GLU A 254 18.59 -26.11 15.67
N ILE A 255 19.24 -26.13 14.49
CA ILE A 255 18.81 -25.33 13.34
C ILE A 255 17.42 -25.74 12.84
N ARG A 256 17.10 -27.04 12.84
CA ARG A 256 15.78 -27.54 12.42
C ARG A 256 14.71 -27.24 13.46
N GLU A 257 15.03 -27.30 14.75
CA GLU A 257 14.16 -26.86 15.85
C GLU A 257 13.85 -25.36 15.72
N ASP A 258 14.84 -24.51 15.45
CA ASP A 258 14.61 -23.08 15.19
C ASP A 258 13.65 -22.85 14.00
N ILE A 259 13.80 -23.63 12.92
CA ILE A 259 12.91 -23.56 11.75
C ILE A 259 11.50 -24.03 12.13
N ALA A 260 11.37 -25.13 12.89
CA ALA A 260 10.09 -25.63 13.37
C ALA A 260 9.40 -24.60 14.27
N ASP A 261 10.13 -23.94 15.18
CA ASP A 261 9.60 -22.89 16.05
C ASP A 261 9.06 -21.68 15.25
N ILE A 262 9.76 -21.29 14.18
CA ILE A 262 9.29 -20.24 13.28
C ILE A 262 8.02 -20.68 12.56
N ILE A 263 7.96 -21.91 12.06
CA ILE A 263 6.79 -22.48 11.38
C ILE A 263 5.59 -22.53 12.33
N HIS A 264 5.79 -22.95 13.58
CA HIS A 264 4.76 -22.96 14.61
C HIS A 264 4.18 -21.57 14.91
N GLN A 265 4.97 -20.49 14.74
CA GLN A 265 4.47 -19.13 14.91
C GLN A 265 3.63 -18.65 13.71
N VAL A 266 3.85 -19.24 12.53
CA VAL A 266 3.20 -18.84 11.27
C VAL A 266 2.01 -19.75 10.94
N ASP A 267 1.94 -20.94 11.54
CA ASP A 267 0.94 -21.99 11.30
C ASP A 267 0.84 -22.42 9.82
N LEU A 268 1.95 -22.36 9.09
CA LEU A 268 2.03 -22.77 7.68
C LEU A 268 3.28 -23.61 7.40
N PRO A 269 3.19 -24.66 6.57
CA PRO A 269 4.37 -25.36 6.07
C PRO A 269 5.35 -24.42 5.37
N VAL A 270 6.66 -24.71 5.44
CA VAL A 270 7.71 -23.85 4.84
C VAL A 270 7.47 -23.65 3.35
N THR A 271 7.09 -24.71 2.64
CA THR A 271 6.83 -24.71 1.20
C THR A 271 5.70 -23.77 0.85
N GLU A 272 4.58 -23.85 1.58
CA GLU A 272 3.42 -22.99 1.39
C GLU A 272 3.73 -21.53 1.75
N PHE A 273 4.39 -21.30 2.89
CA PHE A 273 4.82 -19.96 3.29
C PHE A 273 5.75 -19.32 2.25
N ARG A 274 6.70 -20.09 1.69
CA ARG A 274 7.62 -19.64 0.64
C ARG A 274 6.85 -19.23 -0.63
N ARG A 275 5.88 -20.04 -1.06
CA ARG A 275 4.99 -19.74 -2.20
C ARG A 275 4.22 -18.43 -1.97
N ILE A 276 3.67 -18.25 -0.78
CA ILE A 276 2.93 -17.04 -0.41
C ILE A 276 3.85 -15.82 -0.45
N VAL A 277 5.03 -15.89 0.17
CA VAL A 277 6.01 -14.79 0.19
C VAL A 277 6.45 -14.43 -1.24
N GLU A 278 6.65 -15.41 -2.11
CA GLU A 278 7.00 -15.16 -3.51
C GLU A 278 5.85 -14.46 -4.26
N LYS A 279 4.61 -14.90 -4.09
CA LYS A 279 3.41 -14.27 -4.66
C LYS A 279 3.29 -12.80 -4.20
N VAL A 280 3.51 -12.54 -2.92
CA VAL A 280 3.49 -11.17 -2.35
C VAL A 280 4.63 -10.32 -2.93
N GLN A 281 5.86 -10.83 -2.99
CA GLN A 281 6.99 -10.11 -3.56
C GLN A 281 6.83 -9.83 -5.05
N LYS A 282 6.24 -10.76 -5.81
CA LYS A 282 5.92 -10.55 -7.22
C LYS A 282 4.90 -9.42 -7.37
N GLY A 283 3.80 -9.46 -6.63
CA GLY A 283 2.78 -8.40 -6.66
C GLY A 283 3.31 -7.02 -6.26
N GLU A 284 4.19 -6.95 -5.26
CA GLU A 284 4.86 -5.69 -4.88
C GLU A 284 5.74 -5.14 -6.00
N ARG A 285 6.54 -6.01 -6.64
CA ARG A 285 7.39 -5.63 -7.78
C ARG A 285 6.58 -5.12 -8.96
N ASP A 286 5.52 -5.84 -9.32
CA ASP A 286 4.65 -5.48 -10.45
C ASP A 286 3.92 -4.16 -10.18
N SER A 287 3.38 -3.97 -8.97
CA SER A 287 2.78 -2.70 -8.53
C SER A 287 3.77 -1.53 -8.60
N ASN A 288 4.99 -1.71 -8.09
CA ASN A 288 6.01 -0.67 -8.12
C ASN A 288 6.46 -0.34 -9.55
N ARG A 289 6.55 -1.33 -10.43
CA ARG A 289 6.84 -1.13 -11.86
C ARG A 289 5.75 -0.30 -12.53
N ALA A 290 4.49 -0.68 -12.37
CA ALA A 290 3.35 0.04 -12.95
C ALA A 290 3.29 1.49 -12.45
N LYS A 291 3.51 1.72 -11.15
CA LYS A 291 3.59 3.08 -10.58
C LYS A 291 4.74 3.88 -11.20
N ALA A 292 5.93 3.29 -11.34
CA ALA A 292 7.07 3.95 -11.94
C ALA A 292 6.81 4.35 -13.40
N GLU A 293 6.27 3.44 -14.21
CA GLU A 293 5.88 3.72 -15.61
C GLU A 293 4.85 4.85 -15.68
N MET A 294 3.85 4.84 -14.80
CA MET A 294 2.84 5.89 -14.72
C MET A 294 3.44 7.26 -14.34
N ILE A 295 4.40 7.30 -13.42
CA ILE A 295 5.12 8.52 -13.04
C ILE A 295 5.95 9.02 -14.23
N GLU A 296 6.73 8.15 -14.87
CA GLU A 296 7.60 8.49 -16.00
C GLU A 296 6.83 9.06 -17.19
N ALA A 297 5.67 8.47 -17.52
CA ALA A 297 4.77 8.96 -18.56
C ALA A 297 4.29 10.40 -18.31
N ASN A 298 4.19 10.83 -17.04
CA ASN A 298 3.60 12.09 -16.64
C ASN A 298 4.62 13.17 -16.21
N LEU A 299 5.94 12.93 -16.31
CA LEU A 299 6.97 13.92 -15.93
C LEU A 299 6.84 15.25 -16.69
N ARG A 300 6.36 15.23 -17.94
CA ARG A 300 6.15 16.45 -18.74
C ARG A 300 5.09 17.37 -18.12
N LEU A 301 4.07 16.80 -17.49
CA LEU A 301 3.04 17.57 -16.78
C LEU A 301 3.67 18.37 -15.64
N VAL A 302 4.53 17.74 -14.84
CA VAL A 302 5.24 18.40 -13.73
C VAL A 302 6.06 19.59 -14.22
N ILE A 303 6.84 19.40 -15.29
CA ILE A 303 7.65 20.46 -15.89
C ILE A 303 6.77 21.64 -16.33
N SER A 304 5.62 21.36 -16.95
CA SER A 304 4.69 22.41 -17.40
C SER A 304 4.12 23.24 -16.24
N ILE A 305 3.83 22.60 -15.10
CA ILE A 305 3.31 23.26 -13.89
C ILE A 305 4.42 24.05 -13.18
N ALA A 306 5.60 23.44 -13.00
CA ALA A 306 6.75 24.03 -12.32
C ALA A 306 7.24 25.33 -12.98
N LYS A 307 7.09 25.47 -14.31
CA LYS A 307 7.45 26.70 -15.04
C LYS A 307 6.77 27.96 -14.47
N LYS A 308 5.54 27.85 -13.97
CA LYS A 308 4.78 28.98 -13.38
C LYS A 308 5.35 29.47 -12.04
N TYR A 309 6.17 28.65 -11.39
CA TYR A 309 6.77 28.91 -10.09
C TYR A 309 8.25 29.31 -10.17
N THR A 310 8.78 29.47 -11.39
CA THR A 310 10.12 29.98 -11.62
C THR A 310 10.28 31.38 -11.00
N ASN A 311 11.50 31.71 -10.54
CA ASN A 311 11.84 32.98 -9.90
C ASN A 311 11.18 33.25 -8.53
N ARG A 312 10.66 32.22 -7.84
CA ARG A 312 10.13 32.35 -6.47
C ARG A 312 11.15 32.01 -5.36
N GLY A 313 12.44 31.99 -5.70
CA GLY A 313 13.55 31.79 -4.75
C GLY A 313 14.16 30.37 -4.74
N LEU A 314 13.54 29.41 -5.44
CA LEU A 314 14.05 28.05 -5.58
C LEU A 314 14.52 27.78 -7.01
N GLN A 315 15.51 26.89 -7.21
CA GLN A 315 15.99 26.53 -8.55
C GLN A 315 14.92 25.75 -9.32
N PHE A 316 14.91 25.89 -10.64
CA PHE A 316 13.93 25.19 -11.48
C PHE A 316 13.98 23.67 -11.34
N LEU A 317 15.18 23.08 -11.19
CA LEU A 317 15.34 21.64 -10.96
C LEU A 317 14.73 21.21 -9.63
N ASP A 318 14.90 21.98 -8.57
CA ASP A 318 14.33 21.68 -7.26
C ASP A 318 12.79 21.74 -7.29
N LEU A 319 12.22 22.73 -7.99
CA LEU A 319 10.76 22.81 -8.21
C LEU A 319 10.23 21.58 -8.95
N ILE A 320 10.98 21.06 -9.92
CA ILE A 320 10.62 19.82 -10.63
C ILE A 320 10.69 18.62 -9.68
N GLN A 321 11.73 18.49 -8.87
CA GLN A 321 11.85 17.37 -7.93
C GLN A 321 10.72 17.36 -6.91
N GLU A 322 10.38 18.51 -6.34
CA GLU A 322 9.27 18.65 -5.39
C GLU A 322 7.92 18.37 -6.07
N GLY A 323 7.76 18.83 -7.31
CA GLY A 323 6.61 18.49 -8.15
C GLY A 323 6.52 16.99 -8.46
N ASN A 324 7.65 16.31 -8.69
CA ASN A 324 7.70 14.86 -8.91
C ASN A 324 7.29 14.10 -7.64
N ILE A 325 7.71 14.56 -6.45
CA ILE A 325 7.24 14.01 -5.16
C ILE A 325 5.72 14.19 -5.03
N GLY A 326 5.17 15.33 -5.44
CA GLY A 326 3.73 15.55 -5.53
C GLY A 326 3.03 14.59 -6.51
N LEU A 327 3.62 14.36 -7.68
CA LEU A 327 3.12 13.41 -8.67
C LEU A 327 3.11 11.96 -8.14
N MET A 328 4.17 11.54 -7.45
CA MET A 328 4.23 10.22 -6.82
C MET A 328 3.05 10.00 -5.87
N LYS A 329 2.77 10.98 -5.00
CA LYS A 329 1.60 10.94 -4.09
C LYS A 329 0.27 10.90 -4.83
N ALA A 330 0.16 11.60 -5.96
CA ALA A 330 -1.02 11.54 -6.80
C ALA A 330 -1.23 10.14 -7.38
N VAL A 331 -0.17 9.51 -7.89
CA VAL A 331 -0.23 8.14 -8.42
C VAL A 331 -0.64 7.15 -7.33
N ASP A 332 -0.07 7.26 -6.12
CA ASP A 332 -0.40 6.36 -5.00
C ASP A 332 -1.87 6.41 -4.57
N LYS A 333 -2.55 7.55 -4.77
CA LYS A 333 -3.92 7.80 -4.33
C LYS A 333 -4.94 7.88 -5.48
N PHE A 334 -4.52 7.61 -6.72
CA PHE A 334 -5.40 7.77 -7.86
C PHE A 334 -6.36 6.60 -8.00
N GLU A 335 -7.66 6.90 -8.09
CA GLU A 335 -8.71 5.93 -8.39
C GLU A 335 -9.29 6.20 -9.77
N TYR A 336 -9.00 5.35 -10.75
CA TYR A 336 -9.53 5.51 -12.11
C TYR A 336 -11.06 5.33 -12.18
N ARG A 337 -11.64 4.51 -11.27
CA ARG A 337 -13.09 4.24 -11.19
C ARG A 337 -13.93 5.48 -10.87
N ARG A 338 -13.33 6.55 -10.34
CA ARG A 338 -14.03 7.84 -10.14
C ARG A 338 -14.31 8.58 -11.45
N GLY A 339 -13.74 8.16 -12.59
CA GLY A 339 -14.00 8.75 -13.91
C GLY A 339 -13.28 10.08 -14.16
N TYR A 340 -12.48 10.57 -13.22
CA TYR A 340 -11.68 11.78 -13.42
C TYR A 340 -10.38 11.48 -14.17
N LYS A 341 -10.02 12.38 -15.11
CA LYS A 341 -8.73 12.31 -15.80
C LYS A 341 -7.58 12.48 -14.80
N PHE A 342 -6.56 11.62 -14.92
CA PHE A 342 -5.39 11.65 -14.04
C PHE A 342 -4.70 13.02 -14.01
N SER A 343 -4.51 13.67 -15.16
CA SER A 343 -3.82 14.97 -15.23
C SER A 343 -4.51 16.07 -14.42
N THR A 344 -5.84 16.04 -14.34
CA THR A 344 -6.62 17.00 -13.55
C THR A 344 -6.35 16.80 -12.06
N TYR A 345 -6.42 15.55 -11.61
CA TYR A 345 -6.16 15.18 -10.22
C TYR A 345 -4.71 15.45 -9.80
N ALA A 346 -3.75 15.01 -10.62
CA ALA A 346 -2.32 15.18 -10.35
C ALA A 346 -1.90 16.65 -10.28
N THR A 347 -2.55 17.53 -11.05
CA THR A 347 -2.22 18.97 -11.04
C THR A 347 -2.34 19.59 -9.65
N TRP A 348 -3.34 19.18 -8.86
CA TRP A 348 -3.52 19.67 -7.49
C TRP A 348 -2.35 19.24 -6.59
N TRP A 349 -2.02 17.95 -6.59
CA TRP A 349 -0.92 17.39 -5.79
C TRP A 349 0.45 17.97 -6.16
N ILE A 350 0.72 18.15 -7.45
CA ILE A 350 1.95 18.77 -7.95
C ILE A 350 2.03 20.22 -7.47
N ARG A 351 0.95 20.99 -7.61
CA ARG A 351 0.89 22.40 -7.18
C ARG A 351 1.11 22.52 -5.68
N GLN A 352 0.47 21.65 -4.90
CA GLN A 352 0.54 21.66 -3.45
C GLN A 352 1.96 21.37 -2.96
N ALA A 353 2.62 20.35 -3.53
CA ALA A 353 4.00 20.02 -3.19
C ALA A 353 4.97 21.17 -3.52
N ILE A 354 4.86 21.75 -4.72
CA ILE A 354 5.70 22.89 -5.14
C ILE A 354 5.49 24.10 -4.23
N THR A 355 4.24 24.49 -3.98
CA THR A 355 3.91 25.67 -3.17
C THR A 355 4.41 25.51 -1.74
N ARG A 356 4.25 24.32 -1.16
CA ARG A 356 4.77 23.98 0.17
C ARG A 356 6.29 24.04 0.23
N SER A 357 7.00 23.46 -0.74
CA SER A 357 8.47 23.50 -0.76
C SER A 357 9.02 24.91 -0.91
N ILE A 358 8.39 25.76 -1.73
CA ILE A 358 8.76 27.19 -1.83
C ILE A 358 8.60 27.89 -0.48
N ALA A 359 7.50 27.62 0.24
CA ALA A 359 7.27 28.22 1.55
C ALA A 359 8.33 27.80 2.57
N ASP A 360 8.69 26.52 2.59
CA ASP A 360 9.60 25.94 3.59
C ASP A 360 11.10 26.21 3.30
N GLN A 361 11.52 26.22 2.02
CA GLN A 361 12.94 26.16 1.65
C GLN A 361 13.46 27.39 0.88
N ALA A 362 12.61 28.19 0.22
CA ALA A 362 13.09 29.24 -0.70
C ALA A 362 13.75 30.46 0.00
N ARG A 363 13.70 30.53 1.33
CA ARG A 363 14.27 31.63 2.13
C ARG A 363 15.43 31.16 2.98
N THR A 364 16.46 32.00 3.10
CA THR A 364 17.61 31.76 3.99
C THR A 364 17.19 31.59 5.45
N ILE A 365 16.17 32.34 5.88
CA ILE A 365 15.56 32.19 7.20
C ILE A 365 14.19 31.55 7.01
N ARG A 366 14.00 30.38 7.61
CA ARG A 366 12.74 29.63 7.53
C ARG A 366 11.63 30.38 8.25
N ILE A 367 10.52 30.61 7.56
CA ILE A 367 9.31 31.23 8.09
C ILE A 367 8.19 30.16 8.06
N PRO A 368 7.37 30.00 9.12
CA PRO A 368 6.26 29.06 9.11
C PRO A 368 5.23 29.34 8.00
N VAL A 369 4.63 28.29 7.43
CA VAL A 369 3.69 28.37 6.28
C VAL A 369 2.54 29.36 6.51
N HIS A 370 1.87 29.31 7.66
CA HIS A 370 0.75 30.22 7.98
C HIS A 370 1.15 31.71 7.98
N MET A 371 2.40 32.03 8.32
CA MET A 371 2.91 33.41 8.23
C MET A 371 3.13 33.81 6.78
N ILE A 372 3.54 32.88 5.92
CA ILE A 372 3.74 33.10 4.49
C ILE A 372 2.40 33.30 3.78
N GLU A 373 1.38 32.52 4.15
CA GLU A 373 0.00 32.71 3.71
C GLU A 373 -0.50 34.11 4.10
N THR A 374 -0.24 34.54 5.34
CA THR A 374 -0.58 35.88 5.81
C THR A 374 0.10 36.97 4.98
N ILE A 375 1.40 36.80 4.68
CA ILE A 375 2.16 37.72 3.81
C ILE A 375 1.57 37.74 2.39
N ASN A 376 1.26 36.59 1.80
CA ASN A 376 0.67 36.52 0.47
C ASN A 376 -0.72 37.18 0.42
N LYS A 377 -1.54 36.99 1.45
CA LYS A 377 -2.82 37.69 1.62
C LYS A 377 -2.61 39.21 1.67
N LEU A 378 -1.65 39.69 2.48
CA LEU A 378 -1.28 41.11 2.54
C LEU A 378 -0.84 41.66 1.17
N VAL A 379 0.02 40.94 0.45
CA VAL A 379 0.49 41.37 -0.89
C VAL A 379 -0.65 41.39 -1.90
N ARG A 380 -1.55 40.38 -1.89
CA ARG A 380 -2.72 40.33 -2.77
C ARG A 380 -3.68 41.49 -2.50
N THR A 381 -4.05 41.72 -1.25
CA THR A 381 -4.94 42.83 -0.87
C THR A 381 -4.30 44.19 -1.16
N GLY A 382 -2.99 44.34 -0.92
CA GLY A 382 -2.25 45.54 -1.30
C GLY A 382 -2.31 45.84 -2.80
N ARG A 383 -2.16 44.82 -3.65
CA ARG A 383 -2.30 44.96 -5.11
C ARG A 383 -3.73 45.31 -5.53
N GLN A 384 -4.74 44.72 -4.91
CA GLN A 384 -6.15 45.05 -5.17
C GLN A 384 -6.45 46.51 -4.80
N MET A 385 -6.02 46.95 -3.61
CA MET A 385 -6.19 48.33 -3.16
C MET A 385 -5.42 49.34 -4.04
N LEU A 386 -4.25 48.96 -4.53
CA LEU A 386 -3.50 49.78 -5.48
C LEU A 386 -4.30 50.01 -6.77
N HIS A 387 -5.00 48.98 -7.27
CA HIS A 387 -5.84 49.10 -8.47
C HIS A 387 -7.10 49.94 -8.21
N GLU A 388 -7.72 49.80 -7.04
CA GLU A 388 -8.94 50.53 -6.67
C GLU A 388 -8.69 52.01 -6.36
N ILE A 389 -7.64 52.31 -5.58
CA ILE A 389 -7.37 53.66 -5.02
C ILE A 389 -6.34 54.42 -5.86
N GLY A 390 -5.59 53.71 -6.73
CA GLY A 390 -4.56 54.31 -7.60
C GLY A 390 -3.26 54.70 -6.88
N ARG A 391 -3.09 54.34 -5.60
CA ARG A 391 -1.87 54.53 -4.80
C ARG A 391 -1.63 53.34 -3.87
N GLU A 392 -0.40 53.21 -3.36
CA GLU A 392 -0.09 52.19 -2.37
C GLU A 392 -0.91 52.39 -1.09
N ALA A 393 -1.45 51.29 -0.55
CA ALA A 393 -2.24 51.29 0.66
C ALA A 393 -1.35 51.47 1.89
N THR A 394 -1.80 52.27 2.86
CA THR A 394 -1.10 52.41 4.14
C THR A 394 -1.28 51.16 5.00
N PRO A 395 -0.35 50.86 5.93
CA PRO A 395 -0.50 49.72 6.84
C PRO A 395 -1.81 49.74 7.65
N GLU A 396 -2.32 50.93 7.96
CA GLU A 396 -3.60 51.12 8.67
C GLU A 396 -4.81 50.73 7.79
N GLU A 397 -4.79 51.11 6.51
CA GLU A 397 -5.82 50.73 5.54
C GLU A 397 -5.82 49.22 5.27
N LEU A 398 -4.64 48.59 5.19
CA LEU A 398 -4.50 47.14 5.04
C LEU A 398 -4.99 46.37 6.27
N ALA A 399 -4.62 46.83 7.47
CA ALA A 399 -5.07 46.26 8.73
C ALA A 399 -6.60 46.29 8.86
N ALA A 400 -7.21 47.43 8.51
CA ALA A 400 -8.66 47.60 8.56
C ALA A 400 -9.39 46.68 7.57
N ARG A 401 -8.86 46.50 6.35
CA ARG A 401 -9.48 45.65 5.33
C ARG A 401 -9.34 44.16 5.61
N LEU A 402 -8.23 43.74 6.20
CA LEU A 402 -7.94 42.34 6.53
C LEU A 402 -8.40 41.93 7.93
N GLY A 403 -8.89 42.87 8.75
CA GLY A 403 -9.31 42.61 10.12
C GLY A 403 -8.17 42.16 11.04
N MET A 404 -6.93 42.60 10.76
CA MET A 404 -5.74 42.22 11.53
C MET A 404 -5.21 43.39 12.38
N PRO A 405 -4.57 43.12 13.54
CA PRO A 405 -3.93 44.17 14.34
C PRO A 405 -2.82 44.90 13.56
N LEU A 406 -2.75 46.22 13.68
CA LEU A 406 -1.75 47.06 12.99
C LEU A 406 -0.31 46.62 13.29
N GLU A 407 -0.03 46.20 14.53
CA GLU A 407 1.30 45.70 14.93
C GLU A 407 1.72 44.43 14.20
N LYS A 408 0.78 43.61 13.73
CA LYS A 408 1.08 42.39 12.97
C LYS A 408 1.33 42.67 11.48
N VAL A 409 0.84 43.81 10.99
CA VAL A 409 1.01 44.26 9.60
C VAL A 409 2.33 45.02 9.40
N ARG A 410 2.76 45.74 10.44
CA ARG A 410 4.08 46.39 10.50
C ARG A 410 5.19 45.36 10.72
#